data_AF-A0A2V6R997-F1
#
_entry.id   AF-A0A2V6R997-F1
#
_cell.length_a   1.000
_cell.length_b   1.000
_cell.length_c   1.000
_cell.angle_alpha   90.00
_cell.angle_beta   90.00
_cell.angle_gamma   90.00
#
_symmetry.space_group_name_H-M   'P 1'
#
loop_
_entity.id
_entity.type
_entity.pdbx_description
1 polymer ?
#
loop_
_entity_poly.entity_id
_entity_poly.type
_entity_poly.pdbx_seq_one_letter_code
_entity_poly.pdbx_strand_id
1 'polypeptide(L)'
;MGADRRRLEADAPNRRSGARRVLGAALPPTPRAARAVVVVLFVALLAAFVAGIWGTIVRPAAYEVRGTVVARPASNLILVNHEPVAGLGMGAMELMAVFAEPALLDAAEPKPGDRVRLAVRPDGDRLVLLRLEKRD
;
A
#
# COMPACT_ATOMS: atom_id res chain seq x y z
N MET A 1 49.45 79.85 18.31
CA MET A 1 50.56 79.03 17.80
C MET A 1 50.86 77.98 18.85
N GLY A 2 50.79 76.66 18.64
CA GLY A 2 50.48 75.82 17.49
C GLY A 2 50.68 74.35 17.95
N ALA A 3 49.93 73.45 17.29
CA ALA A 3 50.00 71.98 17.20
C ALA A 3 51.25 71.27 17.81
N ASP A 4 51.19 70.04 18.31
CA ASP A 4 50.47 68.90 17.75
C ASP A 4 50.49 67.73 18.76
N ARG A 5 49.32 67.33 19.24
CA ARG A 5 49.11 66.00 19.83
C ARG A 5 48.63 65.12 18.70
N ARG A 6 49.48 64.22 18.20
CA ARG A 6 49.13 62.91 17.63
C ARG A 6 50.34 62.29 16.92
N ARG A 7 50.41 60.95 17.01
CA ARG A 7 51.31 59.99 16.34
C ARG A 7 52.51 59.58 17.18
N LEU A 8 52.87 58.31 17.33
CA LEU A 8 52.30 57.02 16.91
C LEU A 8 53.05 56.00 17.79
N GLU A 9 52.47 55.62 18.93
CA GLU A 9 52.83 54.37 19.60
C GLU A 9 51.92 53.27 19.06
N ALA A 10 52.50 52.08 18.91
CA ALA A 10 51.89 50.80 18.55
C ALA A 10 51.64 50.55 17.05
N ASP A 11 52.65 49.99 16.38
CA ASP A 11 52.45 49.10 15.23
C ASP A 11 52.81 47.66 15.67
N ALA A 12 51.81 46.97 16.22
CA ALA A 12 51.88 45.57 16.60
C ALA A 12 51.22 44.72 15.51
N PRO A 13 51.74 43.52 15.20
CA PRO A 13 51.39 42.79 13.99
C PRO A 13 49.94 42.29 14.00
N ASN A 14 49.27 42.61 12.89
CA ASN A 14 48.04 42.06 12.32
C ASN A 14 47.53 40.74 12.94
N ARG A 15 46.60 40.84 13.91
CA ARG A 15 45.76 39.72 14.40
C ARG A 15 44.29 39.87 14.00
N ARG A 16 43.99 40.21 12.74
CA ARG A 16 42.60 40.24 12.25
C ARG A 16 42.47 39.53 10.90
N SER A 17 42.82 38.24 10.89
CA SER A 17 42.52 37.34 9.78
C SER A 17 41.92 36.02 10.30
N GLY A 18 41.17 36.09 11.39
CA GLY A 18 40.62 34.95 12.12
C GLY A 18 39.14 35.11 12.50
N ALA A 19 38.36 35.84 11.70
CA ALA A 19 36.91 35.67 11.68
C ALA A 19 36.61 34.55 10.67
N ARG A 20 37.03 33.32 10.96
CA ARG A 20 36.10 32.26 11.37
C ARG A 20 34.73 32.49 10.72
N ARG A 21 34.66 32.08 9.47
CA ARG A 21 33.45 31.64 8.78
C ARG A 21 32.88 30.49 9.61
N VAL A 22 32.27 30.81 10.76
CA VAL A 22 31.54 29.83 11.57
C VAL A 22 30.30 29.53 10.75
N LEU A 23 30.32 28.33 10.17
CA LEU A 23 29.14 27.70 9.60
C LEU A 23 27.94 28.01 10.49
N GLY A 24 26.81 28.40 9.89
CA GLY A 24 25.55 28.53 10.59
C GLY A 24 25.26 27.25 11.37
N ALA A 25 25.57 27.27 12.67
CA ALA A 25 25.08 26.28 13.60
C ALA A 25 23.59 26.57 13.70
N ALA A 26 22.79 25.77 13.00
CA ALA A 26 21.35 25.79 13.14
C ALA A 26 21.03 25.68 14.63
N LEU A 27 20.40 26.72 15.19
CA LEU A 27 19.89 26.72 16.55
C LEU A 27 19.08 25.44 16.75
N PRO A 28 19.28 24.68 17.85
CA PRO A 28 18.52 23.46 18.08
C PRO A 28 17.03 23.79 18.11
N PRO A 29 16.18 22.99 17.42
CA PRO A 29 14.75 23.28 17.35
C PRO A 29 14.16 23.34 18.75
N THR A 30 13.38 24.38 19.04
CA THR A 30 12.65 24.47 20.31
C THR A 30 11.71 23.26 20.45
N PRO A 31 11.39 22.81 21.67
CA PRO A 31 10.54 21.63 21.87
C PRO A 31 9.16 21.75 21.21
N ARG A 32 8.65 22.97 20.99
CA ARG A 32 7.42 23.21 20.22
C ARG A 32 7.60 22.97 18.72
N ALA A 33 8.72 23.43 18.15
CA ALA A 33 9.05 23.18 16.75
C ALA A 33 9.30 21.69 16.49
N ALA A 34 10.01 21.00 17.39
CA ALA A 34 10.21 19.56 17.30
C ALA A 34 8.87 18.79 17.35
N ARG A 35 7.96 19.15 18.26
CA ARG A 35 6.60 18.58 18.31
C ARG A 35 5.81 18.84 17.03
N ALA A 36 5.88 20.06 16.47
CA ALA A 36 5.20 20.38 15.22
C ALA A 36 5.74 19.52 14.05
N VAL A 37 7.06 19.34 13.96
CA VAL A 37 7.67 18.47 12.95
C VAL A 37 7.21 17.03 13.11
N VAL A 38 7.18 16.50 14.34
CA VAL A 38 6.70 15.14 14.62
C VAL A 38 5.22 14.99 14.24
N VAL A 39 4.38 15.96 14.59
CA VAL A 39 2.95 15.93 14.25
C VAL A 39 2.76 15.96 12.73
N VAL A 40 3.47 16.84 12.03
CA VAL A 40 3.41 16.93 10.56
C VAL A 40 3.87 15.62 9.93
N LEU A 41 4.98 15.06 10.40
CA LEU A 41 5.49 13.77 9.91
C LEU A 41 4.48 12.65 10.16
N PHE A 42 3.90 12.58 11.36
CA PHE A 42 2.91 11.58 11.71
C PHE A 42 1.66 11.68 10.82
N VAL A 43 1.13 12.89 10.61
CA VAL A 43 -0.01 13.13 9.72
C VAL A 43 0.34 12.77 8.27
N ALA A 44 1.55 13.10 7.80
CA ALA A 44 2.00 12.73 6.47
C ALA A 44 2.09 11.20 6.30
N LEU A 45 2.62 10.49 7.29
CA LEU A 45 2.69 9.02 7.29
C LEU A 45 1.30 8.39 7.33
N LEU A 46 0.38 8.93 8.14
CA LEU A 46 -1.02 8.48 8.17
C LEU A 46 -1.71 8.68 6.82
N ALA A 47 -1.53 9.85 6.19
CA ALA A 47 -2.11 10.12 4.87
C ALA A 47 -1.56 9.15 3.81
N ALA A 48 -0.24 8.91 3.81
CA ALA A 48 0.38 7.93 2.92
C ALA A 48 -0.15 6.50 3.18
N PHE A 49 -0.34 6.13 4.44
CA PHE A 49 -0.89 4.82 4.82
C PHE A 49 -2.34 4.64 4.35
N VAL A 50 -3.20 5.64 4.60
CA VAL A 50 -4.60 5.63 4.13
C VAL A 50 -4.66 5.56 2.60
N ALA A 51 -3.86 6.36 1.90
CA ALA A 51 -3.78 6.33 0.44
C ALA A 51 -3.28 4.97 -0.08
N GLY A 52 -2.31 4.35 0.60
CA GLY A 52 -1.78 3.03 0.25
C GLY A 52 -2.81 1.91 0.41
N ILE A 53 -3.67 1.98 1.43
CA ILE A 53 -4.70 0.96 1.71
C ILE A 53 -5.99 1.21 0.92
N TRP A 54 -6.24 2.43 0.47
CA TRP A 54 -7.44 2.74 -0.31
C TRP A 54 -7.58 1.84 -1.55
N GLY A 55 -6.47 1.53 -2.23
CA GLY A 55 -6.47 0.64 -3.39
C GLY A 55 -6.90 -0.80 -3.08
N THR A 56 -6.61 -1.31 -1.88
CA THR A 56 -6.97 -2.68 -1.49
C THR A 56 -8.45 -2.81 -1.10
N ILE A 57 -9.05 -1.73 -0.60
CA ILE A 57 -10.47 -1.65 -0.28
C ILE A 57 -11.32 -1.55 -1.56
N VAL A 58 -10.88 -0.73 -2.53
CA VAL A 58 -11.64 -0.50 -3.78
C VAL A 58 -11.51 -1.67 -4.77
N ARG A 59 -10.39 -2.40 -4.74
CA ARG A 59 -10.19 -3.60 -5.57
C ARG A 59 -9.54 -4.71 -4.74
N PRO A 60 -10.33 -5.53 -4.05
CA PRO A 60 -9.84 -6.71 -3.36
C PRO A 60 -9.05 -7.60 -4.32
N ALA A 61 -8.02 -8.27 -3.79
CA ALA A 61 -7.19 -9.17 -4.57
C ALA A 61 -8.02 -10.29 -5.20
N ALA A 62 -7.61 -10.71 -6.41
CA ALA A 62 -8.14 -11.92 -7.01
C ALA A 62 -7.41 -13.13 -6.42
N TYR A 63 -8.17 -14.12 -5.97
CA TYR A 63 -7.67 -15.36 -5.42
C TYR A 63 -7.81 -16.47 -6.44
N GLU A 64 -6.77 -17.29 -6.56
CA GLU A 64 -6.84 -18.52 -7.34
C GLU A 64 -7.49 -19.63 -6.50
N VAL A 65 -8.51 -20.27 -7.06
CA VAL A 65 -9.20 -21.40 -6.45
C VAL A 65 -9.19 -22.58 -7.40
N ARG A 66 -8.83 -23.76 -6.89
CA ARG A 66 -8.87 -25.01 -7.64
C ARG A 66 -9.93 -25.90 -7.03
N GLY A 67 -10.65 -26.62 -7.88
CA GLY A 67 -11.71 -27.48 -7.40
C GLY A 67 -12.44 -28.23 -8.49
N THR A 68 -13.53 -28.88 -8.09
CA THR A 68 -14.44 -29.58 -8.97
C THR A 68 -15.81 -28.92 -8.93
N VAL A 69 -16.39 -28.68 -10.11
CA VAL A 69 -17.76 -28.17 -10.21
C VAL A 69 -18.73 -29.23 -9.68
N VAL A 70 -19.58 -28.85 -8.76
CA VAL A 70 -20.60 -29.73 -8.14
C VAL A 70 -21.94 -29.54 -8.84
N ALA A 71 -22.33 -28.30 -9.09
CA ALA A 71 -23.61 -27.99 -9.73
C ALA A 71 -23.58 -26.60 -10.38
N ARG A 72 -24.51 -26.40 -11.33
CA ARG A 72 -24.85 -25.08 -11.89
C ARG A 72 -26.33 -24.79 -11.60
N PRO A 73 -26.68 -24.32 -10.39
CA PRO A 73 -28.06 -24.12 -9.99
C PRO A 73 -28.75 -22.95 -10.70
N ALA A 74 -27.98 -21.99 -11.24
CA ALA A 74 -28.52 -20.86 -12.01
C ALA A 74 -27.56 -20.46 -13.14
N SER A 75 -28.02 -19.62 -14.07
CA SER A 75 -27.22 -19.16 -15.21
C SER A 75 -25.96 -18.39 -14.80
N ASN A 76 -26.00 -17.71 -13.66
CA ASN A 76 -24.93 -16.86 -13.12
C ASN A 76 -24.21 -17.46 -11.90
N LEU A 77 -24.46 -18.73 -11.55
CA LEU A 77 -23.97 -19.34 -10.31
C LEU A 77 -23.48 -20.77 -10.54
N ILE A 78 -22.28 -21.05 -10.03
CA ILE A 78 -21.73 -22.39 -9.93
C ILE A 78 -21.40 -22.74 -8.48
N LEU A 79 -21.57 -23.99 -8.11
CA LEU A 79 -21.12 -24.56 -6.85
C LEU A 79 -19.87 -25.37 -7.09
N VAL A 80 -18.84 -25.15 -6.27
CA VAL A 80 -17.52 -25.75 -6.45
C VAL A 80 -17.06 -26.32 -5.12
N ASN A 81 -16.65 -27.59 -5.15
CA ASN A 81 -15.88 -28.18 -4.05
C ASN A 81 -14.41 -27.86 -4.29
N HIS A 82 -13.76 -27.15 -3.37
CA HIS A 82 -12.44 -26.59 -3.59
C HIS A 82 -11.35 -27.16 -2.68
N GLU A 83 -10.11 -27.05 -3.17
CA GLU A 83 -8.88 -27.20 -2.40
C GLU A 83 -8.72 -26.04 -1.41
N PRO A 84 -7.85 -26.13 -0.38
CA PRO A 84 -7.66 -25.05 0.57
C PRO A 84 -7.30 -23.73 -0.12
N VAL A 85 -7.99 -22.65 0.24
CA VAL A 85 -7.72 -21.31 -0.28
C VAL A 85 -7.18 -20.45 0.85
N ALA A 86 -5.86 -20.50 1.05
CA ALA A 86 -5.20 -19.81 2.16
C ALA A 86 -5.51 -18.31 2.21
N GLY A 87 -5.63 -17.65 1.05
CA GLY A 87 -5.95 -16.22 0.95
C GLY A 87 -7.37 -15.85 1.38
N LEU A 88 -8.27 -16.83 1.44
CA LEU A 88 -9.66 -16.67 1.90
C LEU A 88 -9.91 -17.35 3.25
N GLY A 89 -8.90 -18.00 3.84
CA GLY A 89 -9.03 -18.72 5.11
C GLY A 89 -9.89 -19.98 5.06
N MET A 90 -10.22 -20.48 3.86
CA MET A 90 -11.10 -21.63 3.66
C MET A 90 -10.31 -22.94 3.54
N GLY A 91 -10.80 -24.00 4.19
CA GLY A 91 -10.19 -25.33 4.17
C GLY A 91 -10.40 -26.11 2.86
N ALA A 92 -9.79 -27.29 2.74
CA ALA A 92 -10.18 -28.25 1.70
C ALA A 92 -11.59 -28.76 2.03
N MET A 93 -12.48 -28.77 1.04
CA MET A 93 -13.85 -29.29 1.15
C MET A 93 -14.87 -28.39 1.87
N GLU A 94 -14.82 -27.08 1.64
CA GLU A 94 -16.00 -26.24 1.79
C GLU A 94 -16.72 -26.13 0.42
N LEU A 95 -18.05 -26.25 0.43
CA LEU A 95 -18.85 -26.07 -0.78
C LEU A 95 -19.00 -24.57 -1.03
N MET A 96 -18.38 -24.07 -2.09
CA MET A 96 -18.30 -22.64 -2.37
C MET A 96 -19.24 -22.23 -3.50
N ALA A 97 -20.04 -21.21 -3.23
CA ALA A 97 -20.89 -20.54 -4.22
C ALA A 97 -20.10 -19.45 -4.94
N VAL A 98 -20.00 -19.56 -6.27
CA VAL A 98 -19.30 -18.59 -7.11
C VAL A 98 -20.25 -17.98 -8.12
N PHE A 99 -20.44 -16.67 -8.03
CA PHE A 99 -21.25 -15.88 -8.94
C PHE A 99 -20.42 -15.39 -10.12
N ALA A 100 -21.02 -15.26 -11.29
CA ALA A 100 -20.32 -14.82 -12.49
C ALA A 100 -21.27 -14.11 -13.43
N GLU A 101 -20.71 -13.36 -14.37
CA GLU A 101 -21.47 -12.92 -15.54
C GLU A 101 -21.93 -14.17 -16.34
N PRO A 102 -23.21 -14.31 -16.68
CA PRO A 102 -23.72 -15.47 -17.43
C PRO A 102 -22.90 -15.79 -18.68
N ALA A 103 -22.52 -14.76 -19.46
CA ALA A 103 -21.72 -14.92 -20.67
C ALA A 103 -20.36 -15.62 -20.43
N LEU A 104 -19.74 -15.41 -19.25
CA LEU A 104 -18.48 -16.05 -18.90
C LEU A 104 -18.67 -17.53 -18.60
N LEU A 105 -19.75 -17.89 -17.91
CA LEU A 105 -20.11 -19.29 -17.65
C LEU A 105 -20.59 -20.00 -18.92
N ASP A 106 -21.32 -19.32 -19.78
CA ASP A 106 -21.81 -19.88 -21.03
C ASP A 106 -20.66 -20.15 -22.00
N ALA A 107 -19.65 -19.28 -22.07
CA ALA A 107 -18.46 -19.51 -22.88
C ALA A 107 -17.61 -20.71 -22.39
N ALA A 108 -17.58 -20.95 -21.08
CA ALA A 108 -16.83 -22.06 -20.50
C ALA A 108 -17.61 -23.38 -20.41
N GLU A 109 -18.96 -23.31 -20.44
CA GLU A 109 -19.88 -24.43 -20.24
C GLU A 109 -19.50 -25.38 -19.09
N PRO A 110 -19.27 -24.91 -17.84
CA PRO A 110 -18.85 -25.78 -16.75
C PRO A 110 -19.94 -26.81 -16.42
N LYS A 111 -19.55 -28.09 -16.36
CA LYS A 111 -20.44 -29.22 -16.04
C LYS A 111 -20.09 -29.80 -14.67
N PRO A 112 -21.08 -30.35 -13.94
CA PRO A 112 -20.81 -31.15 -12.75
C PRO A 112 -19.74 -32.22 -13.01
N GLY A 113 -18.73 -32.29 -12.16
CA GLY A 113 -17.58 -33.18 -12.29
C GLY A 113 -16.33 -32.53 -12.93
N ASP A 114 -16.46 -31.39 -13.61
CA ASP A 114 -15.33 -30.73 -14.26
C ASP A 114 -14.33 -30.22 -13.21
N ARG A 115 -13.05 -30.51 -13.43
CA ARG A 115 -11.96 -29.86 -12.69
C ARG A 115 -11.72 -28.47 -13.25
N VAL A 116 -11.67 -27.48 -12.36
CA VAL A 116 -11.57 -26.08 -12.75
C VAL A 116 -10.53 -25.34 -11.92
N ARG A 117 -9.93 -24.34 -12.55
CA ARG A 117 -9.12 -23.30 -11.93
C ARG A 117 -9.84 -21.98 -12.11
N LEU A 118 -10.14 -21.31 -11.01
CA LEU A 118 -10.95 -20.10 -10.96
C LEU A 118 -10.10 -18.95 -10.43
N ALA A 119 -10.25 -17.77 -11.00
CA ALA A 119 -9.86 -16.54 -10.35
C ALA A 119 -11.12 -15.88 -9.78
N VAL A 120 -11.24 -15.81 -8.47
CA VAL A 120 -12.41 -15.25 -7.78
C VAL A 120 -12.02 -14.01 -6.98
N ARG A 121 -12.98 -13.13 -6.75
CA ARG A 121 -12.79 -11.96 -5.91
C ARG A 121 -13.98 -11.79 -4.98
N PRO A 122 -13.75 -11.49 -3.69
CA PRO A 122 -14.84 -11.15 -2.78
C PRO A 122 -15.48 -9.81 -3.16
N ASP A 123 -16.81 -9.79 -3.15
CA ASP A 123 -17.66 -8.63 -3.34
C ASP A 123 -18.80 -8.69 -2.30
N GLY A 124 -18.59 -8.03 -1.16
CA GLY A 124 -19.41 -8.23 0.03
C GLY A 124 -19.41 -9.70 0.47
N ASP A 125 -20.60 -10.29 0.58
CA ASP A 125 -20.79 -11.69 0.96
C ASP A 125 -20.72 -12.68 -0.21
N ARG A 126 -20.36 -12.21 -1.41
CA ARG A 126 -20.32 -13.03 -2.64
C ARG A 126 -18.90 -13.19 -3.14
N LEU A 127 -18.64 -14.32 -3.79
CA LEU A 127 -17.44 -14.52 -4.57
C LEU A 127 -17.77 -14.38 -6.05
N VAL A 128 -17.18 -13.40 -6.71
CA VAL A 128 -17.38 -13.10 -8.13
C VAL A 128 -16.24 -13.69 -8.95
N LEU A 129 -16.60 -14.44 -9.98
CA LEU A 129 -15.71 -15.05 -10.94
C LEU A 129 -15.16 -14.01 -11.90
N LEU A 130 -13.84 -13.98 -12.02
CA LEU A 130 -13.11 -13.14 -12.98
C LEU A 130 -12.61 -13.95 -14.17
N ARG A 131 -12.29 -15.23 -13.94
CA ARG A 131 -11.76 -16.14 -14.96
C ARG A 131 -12.00 -17.59 -14.54
N LEU A 132 -12.33 -18.43 -15.52
CA LEU A 132 -12.46 -19.87 -15.35
C LEU A 132 -11.67 -20.59 -16.43
N GLU A 133 -10.87 -21.56 -16.00
CA GLU A 133 -10.12 -22.47 -16.85
C GLU A 133 -10.52 -23.91 -16.49
N LYS A 134 -10.95 -24.68 -17.50
CA LYS A 134 -11.11 -26.13 -17.32
C LYS A 134 -9.75 -26.79 -17.30
N ARG A 135 -9.62 -27.82 -16.46
CA ARG A 135 -8.47 -28.71 -16.42
C ARG A 135 -8.91 -30.07 -16.93
N ASP A 136 -8.13 -30.61 -17.86
CA ASP A 136 -8.29 -31.96 -18.41
C ASP A 136 -8.06 -33.04 -17.35
#